data_AF-A0A959WEY8-F1
#
_entry.id   AF-A0A959WEY8-F1
#
_cell.length_a   1.000
_cell.length_b   1.000
_cell.length_c   1.000
_cell.angle_alpha   90.00
_cell.angle_beta   90.00
_cell.angle_gamma   90.00
#
_symmetry.space_group_name_H-M   'P 1'
#
loop_
_entity.id
_entity.type
_entity.pdbx_description
1 polymer ?
#
loop_
_entity_poly.entity_id
_entity_poly.type
_entity_poly.pdbx_seq_one_letter_code
_entity_poly.pdbx_strand_id
1 'polypeptide(L)'
;MPEETISDEELAAAVERLSDPERFGEAERMVARAAPGLPAVLVTALGQGGWFGESHLSETLKAATIPDEDQRLTAIRALLTEETQMGMMVGVAVGWALRQELQESGASSTQENENEES
;
A
#
# COMPACT_ATOMS: atom_id res chain seq x y z
N MET A 1 8.96 -1.70 -26.04
CA MET A 1 9.75 -0.61 -25.42
C MET A 1 10.74 -1.26 -24.47
N PRO A 2 12.05 -0.95 -24.50
CA PRO A 2 12.97 -1.47 -23.50
C PRO A 2 12.52 -0.97 -22.13
N GLU A 3 12.43 -1.86 -21.13
CA GLU A 3 12.20 -1.44 -19.75
C GLU A 3 13.37 -0.54 -19.34
N GLU A 4 13.12 0.76 -19.15
CA GLU A 4 14.10 1.64 -18.53
C GLU A 4 14.38 1.09 -17.13
N THR A 5 15.54 0.44 -16.98
CA THR A 5 16.01 -0.06 -15.69
C THR A 5 16.35 1.15 -14.82
N ILE A 6 15.43 1.53 -13.95
CA ILE A 6 15.64 2.55 -12.92
C ILE A 6 16.80 2.10 -12.04
N SER A 7 17.81 2.96 -11.87
CA SER A 7 18.94 2.65 -10.99
C SER A 7 18.58 2.77 -9.50
N ASP A 8 19.31 2.06 -8.64
CA ASP A 8 19.11 2.13 -7.18
C ASP A 8 19.26 3.57 -6.63
N GLU A 9 20.14 4.37 -7.23
CA GLU A 9 20.37 5.77 -6.85
C GLU A 9 19.17 6.66 -7.23
N GLU A 10 18.60 6.46 -8.42
CA GLU A 10 17.39 7.17 -8.85
C GLU A 10 16.18 6.78 -8.00
N LEU A 11 16.08 5.50 -7.62
CA LEU A 11 15.04 4.99 -6.73
C LEU A 11 15.16 5.61 -5.33
N ALA A 12 16.36 5.60 -4.74
CA ALA A 12 16.61 6.21 -3.44
C ALA A 12 16.28 7.71 -3.43
N ALA A 13 16.72 8.44 -4.46
CA ALA A 13 16.41 9.86 -4.62
C ALA A 13 14.90 10.11 -4.79
N ALA A 14 14.17 9.20 -5.43
CA ALA A 14 12.72 9.29 -5.55
C ALA A 14 12.02 9.06 -4.20
N VAL A 15 12.47 8.09 -3.40
CA VAL A 15 11.96 7.83 -2.05
C VAL A 15 12.20 9.03 -1.13
N GLU A 16 13.40 9.62 -1.20
CA GLU A 16 13.73 10.82 -0.42
C GLU A 16 12.80 11.98 -0.76
N ARG A 17 12.54 12.22 -2.06
CA ARG A 17 11.58 13.25 -2.50
C ARG A 17 10.15 12.99 -2.03
N LEU A 18 9.75 11.73 -1.86
CA LEU A 18 8.42 11.36 -1.34
C LEU A 18 8.32 11.44 0.18
N SER A 19 9.45 11.55 0.88
CA SER A 19 9.49 11.68 2.34
C SER A 19 9.12 13.08 2.82
N ASP A 20 8.95 14.03 1.89
CA ASP A 20 8.41 15.37 2.14
C ASP A 20 6.90 15.29 2.48
N PRO A 21 6.48 15.66 3.70
CA PRO A 21 5.09 15.57 4.14
C PRO A 21 4.10 16.34 3.25
N GLU A 22 4.50 17.48 2.68
CA GLU A 22 3.62 18.27 1.82
C GLU A 22 3.36 17.57 0.48
N ARG A 23 4.40 16.92 -0.06
CA ARG A 23 4.32 16.16 -1.31
C ARG A 23 3.53 14.87 -1.14
N PHE A 24 3.66 14.20 -0.01
CA PHE A 24 2.85 13.03 0.30
C PHE A 24 1.35 13.40 0.37
N GLY A 25 1.02 14.50 1.06
CA GLY A 25 -0.37 14.97 1.15
C GLY A 25 -0.97 15.45 -0.20
N GLU A 26 -0.14 15.89 -1.15
CA GLU A 26 -0.59 16.13 -2.53
C GLU A 26 -0.90 14.84 -3.28
N ALA A 27 -0.03 13.82 -3.14
CA ALA A 27 -0.24 12.50 -3.74
C ALA A 27 -1.53 11.84 -3.22
N GLU A 28 -1.79 11.89 -1.91
CA GLU A 28 -3.04 11.39 -1.31
C GLU A 28 -4.28 12.08 -1.91
N ARG A 29 -4.25 13.41 -2.04
CA ARG A 29 -5.36 14.18 -2.65
C ARG A 29 -5.56 13.83 -4.13
N MET A 30 -4.48 13.55 -4.85
CA MET A 30 -4.56 13.11 -6.25
C MET A 30 -5.21 11.73 -6.34
N VAL A 31 -4.77 10.77 -5.54
CA VAL A 31 -5.32 9.41 -5.49
C VAL A 31 -6.79 9.43 -5.09
N ALA A 32 -7.17 10.21 -4.08
CA ALA A 32 -8.56 10.32 -3.63
C ALA A 32 -9.51 10.82 -4.74
N ARG A 33 -9.03 11.70 -5.63
CA ARG A 33 -9.81 12.17 -6.79
C ARG A 33 -9.83 11.17 -7.95
N ALA A 34 -8.68 10.56 -8.25
CA ALA A 34 -8.52 9.68 -9.40
C ALA A 34 -9.10 8.28 -9.17
N ALA A 35 -9.06 7.79 -7.92
CA ALA A 35 -9.47 6.45 -7.55
C ALA A 35 -10.25 6.45 -6.21
N PRO A 36 -11.46 7.04 -6.16
CA PRO A 36 -12.25 7.15 -4.94
C PRO A 36 -12.66 5.79 -4.34
N GLY A 37 -12.64 4.72 -5.12
CA GLY A 37 -12.90 3.35 -4.66
C GLY A 37 -11.69 2.63 -4.05
N LEU A 38 -10.47 3.17 -4.22
CA LEU A 38 -9.25 2.53 -3.74
C LEU A 38 -9.23 2.29 -2.21
N PRO A 39 -9.73 3.19 -1.36
CA PRO A 39 -9.81 2.92 0.08
C PRO A 39 -10.63 1.67 0.41
N ALA A 40 -11.72 1.38 -0.31
CA ALA A 40 -12.53 0.19 -0.09
C ALA A 40 -11.77 -1.10 -0.48
N VAL A 41 -10.97 -1.04 -1.55
CA VAL A 41 -10.09 -2.15 -1.96
C VAL A 41 -9.03 -2.41 -0.90
N LEU A 42 -8.38 -1.35 -0.38
CA LEU A 42 -7.39 -1.46 0.69
C LEU A 42 -7.98 -2.09 1.95
N VAL A 43 -9.16 -1.63 2.40
CA VAL A 43 -9.87 -2.21 3.55
C VAL A 43 -10.17 -3.70 3.33
N THR A 44 -10.61 -4.06 2.13
CA THR A 44 -10.90 -5.46 1.78
C THR A 44 -9.62 -6.30 1.77
N ALA A 45 -8.53 -5.79 1.19
CA ALA A 45 -7.24 -6.47 1.14
C ALA A 45 -6.65 -6.70 2.54
N LEU A 46 -6.75 -5.70 3.42
CA LEU A 46 -6.33 -5.80 4.82
C LEU A 46 -7.17 -6.86 5.56
N GLY A 47 -8.50 -6.88 5.36
CA GLY A 47 -9.39 -7.85 5.99
C GLY A 47 -9.25 -9.28 5.47
N GLN A 48 -9.09 -9.48 4.16
CA GLN A 48 -8.99 -10.81 3.55
C GLN A 48 -7.60 -11.44 3.68
N GLY A 49 -6.54 -10.64 3.83
CA GLY A 49 -5.17 -11.15 3.99
C GLY A 49 -4.91 -11.88 5.30
N GLY A 50 -5.90 -12.00 6.21
CA GLY A 50 -5.76 -12.66 7.50
C GLY A 50 -4.92 -11.88 8.53
N TRP A 51 -4.37 -10.73 8.14
CA TRP A 51 -3.49 -9.88 8.94
C TRP A 51 -4.19 -9.27 10.16
N PHE A 52 -5.49 -8.96 10.05
CA PHE A 52 -6.33 -8.43 11.16
C PHE A 52 -7.37 -9.46 11.65
N GLY A 53 -7.10 -10.74 11.47
CA GLY A 53 -8.02 -11.83 11.87
C GLY A 53 -8.04 -12.15 13.36
N GLU A 54 -8.63 -13.28 13.72
CA GLU A 54 -8.78 -13.74 15.12
C GLU A 54 -7.45 -13.80 15.90
N SER A 55 -6.33 -14.10 15.22
CA SER A 55 -4.99 -14.10 15.82
C SER A 55 -4.60 -12.70 16.35
N HIS A 56 -4.92 -11.65 15.61
CA HIS A 56 -4.60 -10.28 15.99
C HIS A 56 -5.47 -9.85 17.19
N LEU A 57 -6.75 -10.20 17.19
CA LEU A 57 -7.64 -9.95 18.34
C LEU A 57 -7.12 -10.62 19.62
N SER A 58 -6.61 -11.85 19.52
CA SER A 58 -6.00 -12.57 20.65
C SER A 58 -4.74 -11.89 21.18
N GLU A 59 -3.83 -11.46 20.30
CA GLU A 59 -2.61 -10.74 20.72
C GLU A 59 -2.92 -9.36 21.30
N THR A 60 -3.90 -8.65 20.77
CA THR A 60 -4.38 -7.37 21.32
C THR A 60 -4.99 -7.55 22.72
N LEU A 61 -5.83 -8.58 22.93
CA LEU A 61 -6.37 -8.90 24.25
C LEU A 61 -5.27 -9.28 25.25
N LYS A 62 -4.30 -10.08 24.81
CA LYS A 62 -3.14 -10.47 25.61
C LYS A 62 -2.32 -9.24 26.01
N ALA A 63 -2.00 -8.35 25.08
CA ALA A 63 -1.29 -7.11 25.37
C ALA A 63 -2.07 -6.23 26.35
N ALA A 64 -3.38 -6.05 26.14
CA ALA A 64 -4.24 -5.20 26.98
C ALA A 64 -4.38 -5.70 28.42
N THR A 65 -4.23 -7.00 28.65
CA THR A 65 -4.39 -7.63 29.97
C THR A 65 -3.08 -7.84 30.74
N ILE A 66 -1.95 -7.40 30.20
CA ILE A 66 -0.67 -7.42 30.91
C ILE A 66 -0.80 -6.58 32.20
N PRO A 67 -0.51 -7.14 33.40
CA PRO A 67 -0.66 -6.41 34.67
C PRO A 67 0.27 -5.21 34.78
N ASP A 68 1.52 -5.39 34.37
CA ASP A 68 2.55 -4.36 34.40
C ASP A 68 2.30 -3.29 33.34
N GLU A 69 2.30 -2.02 33.75
CA GLU A 69 1.94 -0.91 32.87
C GLU A 69 2.97 -0.66 31.76
N ASP A 70 4.26 -0.70 32.09
CA ASP A 70 5.32 -0.44 31.12
C ASP A 70 5.41 -1.57 30.08
N GLN A 71 5.26 -2.82 30.52
CA GLN A 71 5.18 -3.97 29.62
C GLN A 71 3.93 -3.91 28.74
N ARG A 72 2.77 -3.54 29.29
CA ARG A 72 1.52 -3.36 28.52
C ARG A 72 1.70 -2.30 27.43
N LEU A 73 2.23 -1.13 27.78
CA LEU A 73 2.47 -0.06 26.81
C LEU A 73 3.48 -0.47 25.74
N THR A 74 4.53 -1.20 26.11
CA THR A 74 5.52 -1.72 25.17
C THR A 74 4.90 -2.71 24.20
N ALA A 75 4.09 -3.65 24.68
CA ALA A 75 3.40 -4.64 23.85
C ALA A 75 2.41 -3.98 22.88
N ILE A 76 1.63 -3.00 23.35
CA ILE A 76 0.69 -2.24 22.49
C ILE A 76 1.45 -1.47 21.40
N ARG A 77 2.56 -0.79 21.74
CA ARG A 77 3.38 -0.08 20.74
C ARG A 77 3.99 -1.00 19.70
N ALA A 78 4.41 -2.19 20.11
CA ALA A 78 4.90 -3.21 19.18
C ALA A 78 3.80 -3.63 18.20
N LEU A 79 2.59 -3.91 18.69
CA LEU A 79 1.44 -4.24 17.84
C LEU A 79 1.12 -3.11 16.85
N LEU A 80 1.05 -1.85 17.30
CA LEU A 80 0.79 -0.70 16.41
C LEU A 80 1.87 -0.53 15.34
N THR A 81 3.13 -0.81 15.69
CA THR A 81 4.25 -0.75 14.74
C THR A 81 4.10 -1.83 13.68
N GLU A 82 3.75 -3.06 14.08
CA GLU A 82 3.50 -4.18 13.17
C GLU A 82 2.32 -3.88 12.24
N GLU A 83 1.19 -3.41 12.78
CA GLU A 83 0.02 -3.01 11.99
C GLU A 83 0.35 -1.93 10.96
N THR A 84 1.15 -0.94 11.35
CA THR A 84 1.59 0.12 10.45
C THR A 84 2.44 -0.44 9.31
N GLN A 85 3.39 -1.32 9.61
CA GLN A 85 4.24 -1.96 8.60
C GLN A 85 3.42 -2.82 7.63
N MET A 86 2.47 -3.59 8.15
CA MET A 86 1.55 -4.39 7.33
C MET A 86 0.69 -3.51 6.43
N GLY A 87 0.11 -2.44 6.96
CA GLY A 87 -0.68 -1.46 6.20
C GLY A 87 0.12 -0.84 5.06
N MET A 88 1.38 -0.45 5.32
CA MET A 88 2.28 0.07 4.29
C MET A 88 2.56 -0.96 3.20
N MET A 89 2.86 -2.21 3.57
CA MET A 89 3.14 -3.29 2.62
C MET A 89 1.93 -3.57 1.71
N VAL A 90 0.72 -3.61 2.27
CA VAL A 90 -0.52 -3.77 1.48
C VAL A 90 -0.75 -2.58 0.56
N GLY A 91 -0.54 -1.35 1.06
CA GLY A 91 -0.65 -0.14 0.24
C GLY A 91 0.27 -0.16 -0.99
N VAL A 92 1.54 -0.56 -0.80
CA VAL A 92 2.52 -0.70 -1.89
C VAL A 92 2.09 -1.81 -2.86
N ALA A 93 1.68 -2.97 -2.36
CA ALA A 93 1.26 -4.10 -3.19
C ALA A 93 0.04 -3.75 -4.07
N VAL A 94 -0.98 -3.11 -3.49
CA VAL A 94 -2.17 -2.66 -4.23
C VAL A 94 -1.79 -1.59 -5.25
N GLY A 95 -0.92 -0.64 -4.90
CA GLY A 95 -0.42 0.36 -5.84
C GLY A 95 0.33 -0.25 -7.03
N TRP A 96 1.14 -1.28 -6.78
CA TRP A 96 1.88 -1.99 -7.82
C TRP A 96 0.95 -2.80 -8.74
N ALA A 97 -0.01 -3.53 -8.16
CA ALA A 97 -1.03 -4.26 -8.92
C ALA A 97 -1.89 -3.32 -9.78
N LEU A 98 -2.29 -2.16 -9.24
CA LEU A 98 -3.05 -1.17 -10.00
C LEU A 98 -2.25 -0.63 -11.19
N ARG A 99 -0.95 -0.32 -11.00
CA ARG A 99 -0.08 0.10 -12.10
C ARG A 99 -0.01 -0.96 -13.19
N GLN A 100 0.13 -2.23 -12.81
CA GLN A 100 0.19 -3.35 -13.76
C GLN A 100 -1.11 -3.47 -14.57
N GLU A 101 -2.26 -3.46 -13.90
CA GLU A 101 -3.58 -3.53 -14.54
C GLU A 101 -3.79 -2.40 -15.58
N LEU A 102 -3.34 -1.19 -15.24
CA LEU A 102 -3.40 -0.03 -16.14
C LEU A 102 -2.46 -0.16 -17.34
N GLN A 103 -1.29 -0.77 -17.18
CA GLN A 103 -0.36 -1.04 -18.29
C GLN A 103 -0.91 -2.09 -19.25
N GLU A 104 -1.53 -3.15 -18.71
CA GLU A 104 -2.17 -4.20 -19.50
C GLU A 104 -3.40 -3.67 -20.26
N SER A 105 -4.23 -2.86 -19.60
CA SER A 105 -5.36 -2.16 -20.23
C SER A 105 -4.92 -1.18 -21.32
N GLY A 106 -3.84 -0.44 -21.09
CA GLY A 106 -3.26 0.49 -22.07
C GLY A 106 -2.69 -0.22 -23.30
N ALA A 107 -2.01 -1.35 -23.11
CA ALA A 107 -1.48 -2.17 -24.20
C ALA A 107 -2.59 -2.76 -25.08
N SER A 108 -3.70 -3.20 -24.48
CA SER A 108 -4.87 -3.70 -25.21
C SER A 108 -5.51 -2.64 -26.12
N SER A 109 -5.57 -1.38 -25.67
CA SER A 109 -6.16 -0.29 -26.46
C SER A 109 -5.35 0.13 -27.69
N THR A 110 -4.04 -0.17 -27.71
CA THR A 110 -3.17 0.14 -28.85
C THR A 110 -3.27 -0.93 -29.94
N GLN A 111 -3.51 -2.19 -29.57
CA GLN A 111 -3.66 -3.30 -30.54
C GLN A 111 -5.01 -3.29 -31.28
N GLU A 112 -6.09 -2.77 -30.70
CA GLU A 112 -7.37 -2.64 -31.39
C GLU A 112 -7.33 -1.57 -32.49
N ASN A 113 -6.62 -0.45 -32.27
CA ASN A 113 -6.49 0.61 -33.28
C ASN A 113 -5.61 0.21 -34.48
N GLU A 114 -4.59 -0.62 -34.30
CA GLU A 114 -3.74 -1.10 -35.41
C GLU A 114 -4.46 -2.11 -36.32
N ASN A 115 -5.47 -2.80 -35.80
CA ASN A 115 -6.29 -3.77 -36.55
C ASN A 115 -7.47 -3.14 -37.31
N GLU A 116 -7.88 -1.91 -36.99
CA GLU A 116 -8.93 -1.18 -37.73
C GLU A 116 -8.40 -0.36 -38.92
N GLU A 117 -7.08 -0.21 -39.05
CA GLU A 117 -6.43 0.54 -40.14
C GLU A 117 -5.81 -0.36 -41.25
N SER A 118 -6.09 -1.67 -41.24
CA SER A 118 -5.63 -2.67 -42.24
C SER A 118 -6.74 -3.23 -43.14
#